data_AF-A0A445FSH2-F1
#
_entry.id   AF-A0A445FSH2-F1
#
_cell.length_a   1.000
_cell.length_b   1.000
_cell.length_c   1.000
_cell.angle_alpha   90.00
_cell.angle_beta   90.00
_cell.angle_gamma   90.00
#
_symmetry.space_group_name_H-M   'P 1'
#
loop_
_entity.id
_entity.type
_entity.pdbx_description
1 polymer ?
#
loop_
_entity_poly.entity_id
_entity_poly.type
_entity_poly.pdbx_seq_one_letter_code
_entity_poly.pdbx_strand_id
1 'polypeptide(L)' 'ELVDCVSAFNNFGCNDGLPSKAFECIKYNGGLDTEEAYPYTGKDGVCKFTAKNVVVQVIDSINITLIDGTLINMNLCGRM' A
#
# COMPACT_ATOMS: atom_id res chain seq x y z
N GLU A 1 -3.47 2.79 6.45
CA GLU A 1 -3.58 1.37 6.02
C GLU A 1 -2.31 0.78 5.39
N LEU A 2 -1.86 1.28 4.21
CA LEU A 2 -0.85 0.59 3.40
C LEU A 2 0.47 0.33 4.12
N VAL A 3 0.94 1.25 4.97
CA VAL A 3 2.14 1.05 5.80
C VAL A 3 2.10 -0.28 6.58
N ASP A 4 0.92 -0.68 7.08
CA ASP A 4 0.76 -1.80 8.00
C ASP A 4 0.42 -3.12 7.29
N CYS A 5 -0.22 -3.06 6.12
CA CYS A 5 -0.89 -4.22 5.50
C CYS A 5 -0.13 -4.83 4.31
N VAL A 6 0.86 -4.14 3.76
CA VAL A 6 1.55 -4.55 2.51
C VAL A 6 2.77 -5.45 2.72
N SER A 7 3.12 -5.80 3.96
CA SER A 7 4.29 -6.61 4.29
C SER A 7 4.30 -7.98 3.62
N ALA A 8 3.13 -8.61 3.47
CA ALA A 8 2.96 -9.87 2.75
C ALA A 8 3.25 -9.77 1.24
N PHE A 9 3.36 -8.55 0.69
CA PHE A 9 3.61 -8.27 -0.72
C PHE A 9 5.05 -7.77 -0.98
N ASN A 10 5.98 -8.04 -0.05
CA ASN A 10 7.37 -7.56 -0.10
C ASN A 10 7.48 -6.02 -0.12
N ASN A 11 6.69 -5.36 0.70
CA ASN A 11 6.74 -3.92 0.90
C ASN A 11 6.84 -3.65 2.41
N PHE A 12 7.85 -2.90 2.84
CA PHE A 12 8.37 -2.90 4.22
C PHE A 12 7.98 -1.64 5.01
N GLY A 13 6.79 -1.11 4.74
CA GLY A 13 6.23 0.02 5.47
C GLY A 13 7.14 1.25 5.41
N CYS A 14 7.60 1.70 6.58
CA CYS A 14 8.50 2.85 6.70
C CYS A 14 9.94 2.60 6.24
N ASN A 15 10.29 1.39 5.80
CA ASN A 15 11.69 1.02 5.54
C ASN A 15 12.01 0.97 4.06
N ASP A 16 11.07 0.52 3.22
CA ASP A 16 11.15 0.52 1.76
C ASP A 16 9.80 0.03 1.19
N GLY A 17 9.58 0.19 -0.10
CA GLY A 17 8.34 -0.22 -0.73
C GLY A 17 8.25 0.08 -2.22
N LEU A 18 7.38 -0.65 -2.91
CA LEU A 18 7.07 -0.40 -4.32
C LEU A 18 5.58 -0.07 -4.49
N PRO A 19 5.21 0.97 -5.27
CA PRO A 19 3.81 1.28 -5.56
C PRO A 19 3.05 0.09 -6.15
N SER A 20 3.69 -0.68 -7.05
CA SER A 20 3.08 -1.87 -7.66
C SER A 20 2.62 -2.91 -6.63
N LYS A 21 3.39 -3.10 -5.55
CA LYS A 21 3.05 -4.01 -4.47
C LYS A 21 1.90 -3.51 -3.61
N ALA A 22 1.77 -2.19 -3.44
CA ALA A 22 0.60 -1.60 -2.80
C ALA A 22 -0.67 -1.84 -3.64
N PHE A 23 -0.61 -1.68 -4.97
CA PHE A 23 -1.76 -1.97 -5.84
C PHE A 23 -2.17 -3.44 -5.82
N GLU A 24 -1.21 -4.38 -5.82
CA GLU A 24 -1.48 -5.81 -5.65
C GLU A 24 -2.20 -6.09 -4.32
N CYS A 25 -1.75 -5.46 -3.23
CA CYS A 25 -2.38 -5.58 -1.92
C CYS A 25 -3.82 -5.05 -1.90
N ILE A 26 -4.07 -3.86 -2.46
CA ILE A 26 -5.43 -3.27 -2.52
C ILE A 26 -6.38 -4.17 -3.32
N LYS A 27 -5.89 -4.71 -4.45
CA LYS A 27 -6.66 -5.66 -5.26
C LYS A 27 -6.96 -6.95 -4.49
N TYR A 28 -5.98 -7.49 -3.77
CA TYR A 28 -6.16 -8.69 -2.95
C TYR A 28 -7.12 -8.49 -1.77
N ASN A 29 -7.00 -7.37 -1.06
CA ASN A 29 -7.85 -7.01 0.06
C ASN A 29 -9.31 -6.73 -0.35
N GLY A 30 -9.56 -6.56 -1.65
CA GLY A 30 -10.88 -6.21 -2.17
C GLY A 30 -11.23 -4.73 -1.99
N GLY A 31 -10.22 -3.89 -1.76
CA GLY A 31 -10.35 -2.44 -1.68
C GLY A 31 -9.42 -1.79 -0.64
N LEU A 32 -9.65 -0.49 -0.43
CA LEU A 32 -8.89 0.37 0.49
C LEU A 32 -9.86 1.11 1.42
N ASP A 33 -9.52 1.17 2.70
CA ASP A 33 -10.25 1.93 3.70
C ASP A 33 -10.11 3.44 3.48
N THR A 34 -11.09 4.21 3.96
CA THR A 34 -10.97 5.67 4.04
C THR A 34 -9.89 6.08 5.04
N GLU A 35 -9.29 7.26 4.82
CA GLU A 35 -8.33 7.84 5.76
C GLU A 35 -8.94 8.11 7.14
N GLU A 36 -10.25 8.41 7.21
CA GLU A 36 -10.97 8.59 8.48
C GLU A 36 -11.07 7.27 9.26
N ALA A 37 -11.34 6.16 8.57
CA ALA A 37 -11.45 4.84 9.18
C ALA A 37 -10.09 4.20 9.50
N TYR A 38 -9.04 4.54 8.73
CA TYR A 38 -7.68 4.04 8.95
C TYR A 38 -6.62 5.15 8.83
N PRO A 39 -6.53 6.03 9.85
CA PRO A 39 -5.63 7.17 9.82
C PRO A 39 -4.15 6.79 9.70
N TYR A 40 -3.41 7.57 8.95
CA TYR A 40 -1.96 7.50 8.82
C TYR A 40 -1.27 7.89 10.13
N THR A 41 -0.34 7.05 10.58
CA THR A 41 0.39 7.25 11.86
C THR A 41 1.88 7.53 11.68
N GLY A 42 2.39 7.49 10.45
CA GLY A 42 3.81 7.74 10.14
C GLY A 42 4.78 6.74 10.75
N LYS A 43 4.32 5.53 11.10
CA LYS A 43 5.14 4.45 11.66
C LYS A 43 4.56 3.09 11.30
N ASP A 44 5.39 2.07 11.36
CA ASP A 44 4.96 0.68 11.19
C ASP A 44 3.99 0.27 12.30
N GLY A 45 2.88 -0.34 11.91
CA GLY A 45 1.84 -0.85 12.80
C GLY A 45 1.38 -2.26 12.42
N VAL A 46 0.36 -2.73 13.15
CA VAL A 46 -0.32 -3.99 12.82
C VAL A 46 -1.46 -3.70 11.85
N CYS A 47 -1.57 -4.49 10.79
CA CYS A 47 -2.66 -4.37 9.83
C CYS A 47 -4.03 -4.52 10.50
N LYS A 48 -4.92 -3.53 10.29
CA LYS A 48 -6.29 -3.49 10.83
C LYS A 48 -7.37 -3.37 9.75
N PHE A 49 -7.00 -3.67 8.51
CA PHE A 49 -7.91 -3.55 7.36
C PHE A 49 -9.25 -4.25 7.61
N THR A 50 -10.35 -3.61 7.20
CA THR A 50 -11.68 -4.21 7.25
C THR A 50 -12.51 -3.86 6.03
N ALA A 51 -13.09 -4.87 5.38
CA ALA A 51 -13.95 -4.68 4.22
C ALA A 51 -15.20 -3.79 4.47
N LYS A 52 -15.51 -3.43 5.72
CA LYS A 52 -16.63 -2.56 6.09
C LYS A 52 -16.41 -1.09 5.70
N ASN A 53 -15.16 -0.65 5.63
CA ASN A 53 -14.82 0.77 5.42
C ASN A 53 -14.23 1.03 4.03
N VAL A 54 -14.29 0.03 3.14
CA VAL A 54 -13.80 0.12 1.78
C VAL A 54 -14.67 1.06 0.95
N VAL A 55 -14.01 2.01 0.29
CA VAL A 55 -14.69 2.98 -0.61
C VAL A 55 -14.20 2.91 -2.06
N VAL A 56 -13.08 2.22 -2.31
CA VAL A 56 -12.47 2.11 -3.63
C VAL A 56 -11.85 0.73 -3.82
N GLN A 57 -11.82 0.28 -5.08
CA GLN A 57 -11.21 -0.98 -5.49
C GLN A 57 -10.23 -0.75 -6.64
N VAL A 58 -9.17 -1.55 -6.66
CA VAL A 58 -8.23 -1.64 -7.78
C VAL A 58 -8.57 -2.87 -8.59
N ILE A 59 -9.05 -2.66 -9.82
CA ILE A 59 -9.37 -3.75 -10.75
C ILE A 59 -8.09 -4.26 -11.42
N ASP A 60 -7.23 -3.35 -11.87
CA ASP A 60 -5.97 -3.67 -12.50
C ASP A 60 -4.95 -2.54 -12.39
N SER A 61 -3.67 -2.86 -12.59
CA SER A 61 -2.56 -1.89 -12.57
C SER A 61 -1.51 -2.24 -13.61
N ILE A 62 -1.06 -1.24 -14.38
CA ILE A 62 0.01 -1.40 -15.36
C ILE A 62 1.30 -0.83 -14.79
N ASN A 63 2.35 -1.65 -14.77
CA ASN A 63 3.67 -1.24 -14.31
C ASN A 63 4.53 -0.78 -15.51
N ILE A 64 4.56 0.53 -15.73
CA ILE A 64 5.31 1.17 -16.84
C ILE A 64 6.82 0.93 -16.68
N THR A 65 7.31 0.95 -15.45
CA THR A 65 8.74 0.88 -15.14
C THR A 65 9.37 -0.49 -15.39
N LEU A 66 8.57 -1.55 -15.62
CA LEU A 66 9.08 -2.83 -16.11
C LEU A 66 9.66 -2.75 -17.52
N ILE A 67 9.28 -1.74 -18.29
CA ILE A 67 9.74 -1.54 -19.68
C ILE A 67 11.13 -0.89 -19.68
N ASP A 68 11.37 0.05 -18.76
CA ASP A 68 12.62 0.84 -18.69
C ASP A 68 13.61 0.31 -17.64
N GLY A 69 13.26 -0.74 -16.90
CA GLY A 69 14.13 -1.39 -15.90
C GLY A 69 14.40 -0.59 -14.63
N THR A 70 13.70 0.52 -14.42
CA THR A 70 13.90 1.42 -13.27
C THR A 70 12.89 1.12 -12.18
N LEU A 71 13.30 0.77 -10.96
CA LEU A 71 12.38 0.62 -9.82
C LEU A 71 12.17 1.96 -9.10
N ILE A 72 10.92 2.28 -8.78
CA ILE A 72 10.57 3.45 -7.97
C ILE A 72 10.32 2.96 -6.55
N ASN A 73 11.38 2.98 -5.75
CA ASN A 73 11.28 2.69 -4.32
C ASN A 73 10.66 3.89 -3.60
N MET A 74 9.78 3.61 -2.64
CA MET A 74 9.13 4.60 -1.80
C MET A 74 9.23 4.19 -0.34
N ASN A 75 9.66 5.11 0.50
CA ASN A 75 9.40 5.03 1.93
C ASN A 75 7.96 5.48 2.17
N LEU A 76 7.10 4.60 2.68
CA LEU A 76 5.69 4.93 2.92
C LEU A 76 5.52 5.87 4.12
N CYS A 77 6.55 6.04 4.95
CA CYS A 77 6.57 6.98 6.05
C CYS A 77 7.39 8.21 5.64
N GLY A 78 6.70 9.31 5.35
CA GLY A 78 7.36 10.56 4.94
C GLY A 78 8.50 10.96 5.91
N ARG A 79 9.52 11.66 5.39
CA ARG A 79 10.52 12.30 6.26
C ARG A 79 9.80 13.36 7.11
N MET A 80 9.74 13.17 8.42
CA MET A 80 9.39 14.25 9.35
C MET A 80 10.38 15.42 9.23
#